data_AF-A0A135VRN4-F1
#
_entry.id   AF-A0A135VRN4-F1
#
_cell.length_a   1.000
_cell.length_b   1.000
_cell.length_c   1.000
_cell.angle_alpha   90.00
_cell.angle_beta   90.00
_cell.angle_gamma   90.00
#
_symmetry.space_group_name_H-M   'P 1'
#
loop_
_entity.id
_entity.type
_entity.pdbx_description
1 polymer ?
#
loop_
_entity_poly.entity_id
_entity_poly.type
_entity_poly.pdbx_seq_one_letter_code
_entity_poly.pdbx_strand_id
1 'polypeptide(L)'
;MHGEVKVSPDWIATRVAVVLLAIIGPVYFFLLMLFIPQMMPFGDTLLDWLFHYIAVPIVFSAPWLGLIYYQRYRLANTVHIMDETISSVPLRWRVFYGINAAFVLMLFVLPMTTPPLAIILGLFVAGTVFYRIGIGKFGGGKPGAALAVLGALALCILPTFVMLEFLPSYLDVWEYILATWESFWLQVVYGFAQCLVNALSFGAPIYFIYFGAQEYDRGLYGEVYTKTPAGWIRLLEFILFMVFLILYLPPIPTPLGTIPFLNQSILFTSIINWISLSIVGIMYIVKFVLKVQNDTTIGGVSNLFVIGLFLVVELFFKTDLLLITAIIWLAFLVYAALTSVSYLRASSREIH
;
A
#
# COMPACT_ATOMS: atom_id res chain seq x y z
N MET A 1 -11.71 30.20 -26.27
CA MET A 1 -11.30 28.85 -26.68
C MET A 1 -11.38 27.95 -25.48
N HIS A 2 -12.46 27.17 -25.37
CA HIS A 2 -12.66 26.19 -24.31
C HIS A 2 -11.69 25.03 -24.51
N GLY A 3 -10.62 24.99 -23.71
CA GLY A 3 -9.89 23.75 -23.49
C GLY A 3 -10.71 22.90 -22.54
N GLU A 4 -11.57 22.02 -23.06
CA GLU A 4 -12.11 20.91 -22.28
C GLU A 4 -10.93 20.12 -21.73
N VAL A 5 -10.69 20.28 -20.42
CA VAL A 5 -9.83 19.34 -19.71
C VAL A 5 -10.59 18.02 -19.75
N LYS A 6 -10.20 17.12 -20.66
CA LYS A 6 -10.62 15.71 -20.63
C LYS A 6 -10.19 15.15 -19.28
N VAL A 7 -11.07 15.23 -18.28
CA VAL A 7 -10.96 14.41 -17.08
C VAL A 7 -11.11 12.98 -17.58
N SER A 8 -10.01 12.22 -17.58
CA SER A 8 -10.10 10.79 -17.85
C SER A 8 -11.11 10.23 -16.86
N PRO A 9 -12.16 9.53 -17.29
CA PRO A 9 -13.20 9.14 -16.37
C PRO A 9 -12.61 8.20 -15.31
N ASP A 10 -12.94 8.45 -14.03
CA ASP A 10 -12.29 7.86 -12.85
C ASP A 10 -12.25 6.32 -12.85
N TRP A 11 -13.15 5.69 -13.62
CA TRP A 11 -13.15 4.24 -13.85
C TRP A 11 -11.91 3.72 -14.58
N ILE A 12 -11.20 4.53 -15.37
CA ILE A 12 -9.96 4.10 -16.05
C ILE A 12 -8.87 3.90 -15.00
N ALA A 13 -8.71 4.83 -14.06
CA ALA A 13 -7.68 4.78 -13.04
C ALA A 13 -7.84 3.55 -12.13
N THR A 14 -9.08 3.24 -11.72
CA THR A 14 -9.38 2.09 -10.86
C THR A 14 -9.16 0.76 -11.58
N ARG A 15 -9.46 0.68 -12.88
CA ARG A 15 -9.18 -0.50 -13.71
C ARG A 15 -7.68 -0.69 -13.95
N VAL A 16 -6.96 0.39 -14.23
CA VAL A 16 -5.50 0.36 -14.35
C VAL A 16 -4.87 -0.15 -13.06
N ALA A 17 -5.37 0.24 -11.89
CA ALA A 17 -4.89 -0.28 -10.62
C ALA A 17 -5.04 -1.82 -10.50
N VAL A 18 -6.16 -2.39 -10.95
CA VAL A 18 -6.37 -3.85 -10.96
C VAL A 18 -5.42 -4.55 -11.94
N VAL A 19 -5.19 -3.97 -13.12
CA VAL A 19 -4.23 -4.50 -14.11
C VAL A 19 -2.80 -4.44 -13.57
N LEU A 20 -2.42 -3.33 -12.94
CA LEU A 20 -1.12 -3.17 -12.30
C LEU A 20 -0.95 -4.21 -11.19
N LEU A 21 -1.97 -4.45 -10.36
CA LEU A 21 -1.93 -5.49 -9.33
C LEU A 21 -1.67 -6.88 -9.94
N ALA A 22 -2.30 -7.20 -11.07
CA ALA A 22 -2.09 -8.46 -11.77
C ALA A 22 -0.67 -8.61 -12.34
N ILE A 23 0.01 -7.51 -12.69
CA ILE A 23 1.40 -7.55 -13.19
C ILE A 23 2.39 -7.55 -12.03
N ILE A 24 2.17 -6.70 -11.03
CA ILE A 24 3.06 -6.52 -9.88
C ILE A 24 3.11 -7.78 -9.02
N GLY A 25 1.99 -8.50 -8.83
CA GLY A 25 1.95 -9.72 -8.03
C GLY A 25 2.98 -10.79 -8.47
N PRO A 26 2.95 -11.27 -9.72
CA PRO A 26 3.94 -12.20 -10.24
C PRO A 26 5.38 -11.69 -10.17
N VAL A 27 5.59 -10.41 -10.52
CA VAL A 27 6.93 -9.78 -10.44
C VAL A 27 7.44 -9.78 -9.00
N TYR A 28 6.58 -9.45 -8.04
CA TYR A 28 6.90 -9.45 -6.62
C TYR A 28 7.31 -10.85 -6.14
N PHE A 29 6.53 -11.89 -6.43
CA PHE A 29 6.87 -13.26 -6.01
C PHE A 29 8.15 -13.77 -6.66
N PHE A 30 8.42 -13.40 -7.91
CA PHE A 30 9.69 -13.72 -8.57
C PHE A 30 10.86 -13.01 -7.88
N LEU A 31 10.75 -11.70 -7.62
CA LEU A 31 11.79 -10.93 -6.93
C LEU A 31 12.02 -11.45 -5.51
N LEU A 32 10.96 -11.87 -4.81
CA LEU A 32 11.06 -12.46 -3.48
C LEU A 32 12.01 -13.67 -3.45
N MET A 33 12.00 -14.51 -4.49
CA MET A 33 12.90 -15.67 -4.57
C MET A 33 14.38 -15.31 -4.69
N LEU A 34 14.72 -14.09 -5.13
CA LEU A 34 16.11 -13.64 -5.19
C LEU A 34 16.70 -13.40 -3.79
N PHE A 35 15.85 -13.20 -2.77
CA PHE A 35 16.27 -12.91 -1.40
C PHE A 35 16.18 -14.12 -0.47
N ILE A 36 15.56 -15.20 -0.91
CA ILE A 36 15.38 -16.42 -0.12
C ILE A 36 16.52 -17.39 -0.45
N PRO A 37 17.13 -18.04 0.56
CA PRO A 37 18.09 -19.12 0.33
C PRO A 37 17.54 -20.16 -0.64
N GLN A 38 18.38 -20.66 -1.55
CA GLN A 38 17.93 -21.62 -2.56
C GLN A 38 17.37 -22.88 -1.89
N MET A 39 16.10 -23.18 -2.17
CA MET A 39 15.44 -24.41 -1.74
C MET A 39 16.04 -25.61 -2.51
N MET A 40 16.34 -26.72 -1.81
CA MET A 40 16.97 -27.92 -2.39
C MET A 40 16.17 -29.21 -2.16
N PRO A 41 14.89 -29.27 -2.58
CA PRO A 41 14.03 -30.45 -2.33
C PRO A 41 14.42 -31.71 -3.13
N PHE A 42 15.08 -31.56 -4.28
CA PHE A 42 15.38 -32.67 -5.19
C PHE A 42 16.83 -33.15 -5.12
N GLY A 43 17.74 -32.31 -4.61
CA GLY A 43 19.18 -32.61 -4.57
C GLY A 43 19.85 -32.59 -5.95
N ASP A 44 19.12 -32.17 -6.99
CA ASP A 44 19.65 -31.93 -8.33
C ASP A 44 19.66 -30.43 -8.60
N THR A 45 20.83 -29.90 -8.96
CA THR A 45 21.05 -28.46 -9.13
C THR A 45 20.11 -27.79 -10.13
N LEU A 46 19.74 -28.46 -11.21
CA LEU A 46 18.87 -27.89 -12.25
C LEU A 46 17.41 -27.95 -11.81
N LEU A 47 16.97 -29.06 -11.23
CA LEU A 47 15.61 -29.20 -10.72
C LEU A 47 15.34 -28.25 -9.54
N ASP A 48 16.29 -28.11 -8.62
CA ASP A 48 16.19 -27.20 -7.48
C ASP A 48 16.16 -25.74 -7.96
N TRP A 49 16.95 -25.38 -8.96
CA TRP A 49 16.93 -24.05 -9.56
C TRP A 49 15.58 -23.75 -10.24
N LEU A 50 15.05 -24.68 -11.04
CA LEU A 50 13.75 -24.54 -11.70
C LEU A 50 12.62 -24.47 -10.66
N PHE A 51 12.71 -25.26 -9.59
CA PHE A 51 11.75 -25.23 -8.51
C PHE A 51 11.71 -23.86 -7.84
N HIS A 52 12.88 -23.37 -7.40
CA HIS A 52 13.02 -22.12 -6.66
C HIS A 52 12.59 -20.90 -7.48
N TYR A 53 13.11 -20.74 -8.71
CA TYR A 53 12.88 -19.52 -9.49
C TYR A 53 11.69 -19.55 -10.44
N ILE A 54 11.10 -20.73 -10.70
CA ILE A 54 9.97 -20.87 -11.64
C ILE A 54 8.76 -21.46 -10.93
N ALA A 55 8.87 -22.67 -10.37
CA ALA A 55 7.72 -23.36 -9.81
C ALA A 55 7.10 -22.60 -8.63
N VAL A 56 7.92 -22.14 -7.67
CA VAL A 56 7.44 -21.43 -6.48
C VAL A 56 6.73 -20.11 -6.84
N PRO A 57 7.31 -19.18 -7.64
CA PRO A 57 6.61 -17.97 -8.06
C PRO A 57 5.30 -18.24 -8.81
N ILE A 58 5.25 -19.27 -9.66
CA ILE A 58 4.02 -19.64 -10.38
C ILE A 58 2.95 -20.14 -9.39
N VAL A 59 3.32 -21.02 -8.47
CA VAL A 59 2.41 -21.58 -7.46
C VAL A 59 1.83 -20.48 -6.57
N PHE A 60 2.62 -19.47 -6.22
CA PHE A 60 2.13 -18.33 -5.44
C PHE A 60 1.31 -17.34 -6.28
N SER A 61 1.73 -17.02 -7.49
CA SER A 61 1.06 -16.00 -8.31
C SER A 61 -0.23 -16.48 -8.96
N ALA A 62 -0.33 -17.74 -9.40
CA ALA A 62 -1.47 -18.24 -10.16
C ALA A 62 -2.82 -18.14 -9.40
N PRO A 63 -2.92 -18.49 -8.10
CA PRO A 63 -4.16 -18.32 -7.34
C PRO A 63 -4.58 -16.85 -7.19
N TRP A 64 -3.61 -15.95 -6.97
CA TRP A 64 -3.86 -14.51 -6.90
C TRP A 64 -4.34 -13.96 -8.24
N LEU A 65 -3.70 -14.33 -9.35
CA LEU A 65 -4.13 -13.96 -10.70
C LEU A 65 -5.55 -14.47 -11.00
N GLY A 66 -5.85 -15.71 -10.59
CA GLY A 66 -7.20 -16.27 -10.68
C GLY A 66 -8.22 -15.44 -9.92
N LEU A 67 -7.93 -15.10 -8.66
CA LEU A 67 -8.80 -14.26 -7.83
C LEU A 67 -9.02 -12.88 -8.46
N ILE A 68 -7.94 -12.22 -8.90
CA ILE A 68 -8.01 -10.90 -9.55
C ILE A 68 -8.88 -10.99 -10.80
N TYR A 69 -8.71 -12.02 -11.64
CA TYR A 69 -9.50 -12.19 -12.85
C TYR A 69 -11.00 -12.38 -12.55
N TYR A 70 -11.34 -13.23 -11.57
CA TYR A 70 -12.72 -13.51 -11.18
C TYR A 70 -13.40 -12.33 -10.47
N GLN A 71 -12.64 -11.53 -9.73
CA GLN A 71 -13.17 -10.43 -8.90
C GLN A 71 -12.81 -9.04 -9.43
N ARG A 72 -12.33 -8.92 -10.67
CA ARG A 72 -11.81 -7.67 -11.26
C ARG A 72 -12.71 -6.45 -11.06
N TYR A 73 -14.02 -6.59 -11.27
CA TYR A 73 -14.96 -5.48 -11.09
C TYR A 73 -15.12 -5.09 -9.63
N ARG A 74 -15.22 -6.08 -8.75
CA ARG A 74 -15.30 -5.83 -7.31
C ARG A 74 -14.03 -5.17 -6.78
N LEU A 75 -12.86 -5.60 -7.25
CA LEU A 75 -11.58 -4.99 -6.90
C LEU A 75 -11.49 -3.54 -7.41
N ALA A 76 -11.88 -3.27 -8.66
CA ALA A 76 -11.91 -1.91 -9.20
C ALA A 76 -12.86 -1.00 -8.40
N ASN A 77 -14.06 -1.50 -8.08
CA ASN A 77 -15.03 -0.79 -7.24
C ASN A 77 -14.52 -0.59 -5.81
N THR A 78 -13.72 -1.53 -5.28
CA THR A 78 -13.07 -1.38 -3.97
C THR A 78 -12.09 -0.23 -3.98
N VAL A 79 -11.25 -0.13 -5.02
CA VAL A 79 -10.30 0.98 -5.19
C VAL A 79 -11.06 2.30 -5.29
N HIS A 80 -12.18 2.34 -6.03
CA HIS A 80 -13.01 3.54 -6.13
C HIS A 80 -13.57 3.99 -4.77
N ILE A 81 -14.22 3.08 -4.03
CA ILE A 81 -14.80 3.37 -2.71
C ILE A 81 -13.71 3.76 -1.71
N MET A 82 -12.54 3.12 -1.79
CA MET A 82 -11.39 3.50 -0.97
C MET A 82 -10.89 4.90 -1.33
N ASP A 83 -10.79 5.25 -2.61
CA ASP A 83 -10.37 6.58 -3.00
C ASP A 83 -11.37 7.64 -2.53
N GLU A 84 -12.68 7.41 -2.66
CA GLU A 84 -13.70 8.30 -2.09
C GLU A 84 -13.56 8.45 -0.57
N THR A 85 -13.36 7.34 0.15
CA THR A 85 -13.25 7.34 1.61
C THR A 85 -11.97 8.04 2.08
N ILE A 86 -10.84 7.77 1.43
CA ILE A 86 -9.52 8.24 1.84
C ILE A 86 -9.18 9.58 1.17
N SER A 87 -9.90 10.03 0.13
CA SER A 87 -9.74 11.36 -0.49
C SER A 87 -9.78 12.47 0.55
N SER A 88 -10.64 12.26 1.55
CA SER A 88 -10.88 13.07 2.72
C SER A 88 -9.68 13.18 3.68
N VAL A 89 -8.65 12.34 3.53
CA VAL A 89 -7.42 12.36 4.32
C VAL A 89 -6.32 13.11 3.52
N PRO A 90 -5.61 14.07 4.14
CA PRO A 90 -4.53 14.78 3.47
C PRO A 90 -3.51 13.84 2.83
N LEU A 91 -3.06 14.18 1.61
CA LEU A 91 -2.20 13.35 0.78
C LEU A 91 -0.94 12.85 1.52
N ARG A 92 -0.33 13.70 2.34
CA ARG A 92 0.88 13.34 3.10
C ARG A 92 0.70 12.11 4.00
N TRP A 93 -0.44 12.02 4.67
CA TRP A 93 -0.73 10.92 5.58
C TRP A 93 -1.07 9.67 4.78
N ARG A 94 -1.82 9.83 3.69
CA ARG A 94 -2.10 8.73 2.76
C ARG A 94 -0.81 8.08 2.25
N VAL A 95 0.15 8.89 1.80
CA VAL A 95 1.42 8.39 1.27
C VAL A 95 2.26 7.76 2.36
N PHE A 96 2.46 8.44 3.49
CA PHE A 96 3.29 7.92 4.59
C PHE A 96 2.80 6.57 5.12
N TYR A 97 1.53 6.49 5.49
CA TYR A 97 0.96 5.26 6.04
C TYR A 97 0.68 4.22 4.96
N GLY A 98 0.36 4.63 3.74
CA GLY A 98 0.22 3.73 2.61
C GLY A 98 1.53 3.01 2.30
N ILE A 99 2.66 3.71 2.32
CA ILE A 99 4.00 3.11 2.17
C ILE A 99 4.29 2.16 3.33
N ASN A 100 4.06 2.58 4.57
CA ASN A 100 4.28 1.71 5.74
C ASN A 100 3.40 0.45 5.71
N ALA A 101 2.12 0.60 5.35
CA ALA A 101 1.20 -0.52 5.21
C ALA A 101 1.61 -1.45 4.05
N ALA A 102 2.02 -0.90 2.91
CA ALA A 102 2.51 -1.66 1.77
C ALA A 102 3.80 -2.41 2.13
N PHE A 103 4.68 -1.80 2.91
CA PHE A 103 5.89 -2.42 3.43
C PHE A 103 5.57 -3.61 4.35
N VAL A 104 4.65 -3.45 5.31
CA VAL A 104 4.19 -4.56 6.18
C VAL A 104 3.54 -5.67 5.36
N LEU A 105 2.70 -5.27 4.40
CA LEU A 105 2.02 -6.19 3.50
C LEU A 105 3.03 -7.00 2.68
N MET A 106 4.05 -6.36 2.10
CA MET A 106 5.02 -7.01 1.22
C MET A 106 6.09 -7.81 1.95
N LEU A 107 6.49 -7.45 3.17
CA LEU A 107 7.58 -8.16 3.86
C LEU A 107 7.10 -9.11 4.95
N PHE A 108 5.89 -8.96 5.46
CA PHE A 108 5.43 -9.80 6.56
C PHE A 108 4.18 -10.57 6.17
N VAL A 109 3.14 -9.87 5.70
CA VAL A 109 1.83 -10.49 5.53
C VAL A 109 1.75 -11.35 4.28
N LEU A 110 2.12 -10.84 3.11
CA LEU A 110 2.01 -11.56 1.83
C LEU A 110 2.85 -12.85 1.81
N PRO A 111 4.13 -12.85 2.21
CA PRO A 111 4.94 -14.08 2.23
C PRO A 111 4.41 -15.15 3.18
N MET A 112 3.85 -14.77 4.32
CA MET A 112 3.33 -15.73 5.30
C MET A 112 1.92 -16.23 4.95
N THR A 113 1.09 -15.37 4.38
CA THR A 113 -0.31 -15.71 4.06
C THR A 113 -0.45 -16.35 2.68
N THR A 114 0.43 -16.06 1.73
CA THR A 114 0.30 -16.60 0.37
C THR A 114 0.44 -18.12 0.30
N PRO A 115 1.40 -18.79 0.97
CA PRO A 115 1.49 -20.24 0.92
C PRO A 115 0.19 -20.97 1.37
N PRO A 116 -0.41 -20.67 2.54
CA PRO A 116 -1.67 -21.30 2.90
C PRO A 116 -2.84 -20.83 2.01
N LEU A 117 -2.85 -19.57 1.57
CA LEU A 117 -3.87 -19.09 0.63
C LEU A 117 -3.76 -19.76 -0.74
N ALA A 118 -2.57 -20.11 -1.21
CA ALA A 118 -2.38 -20.78 -2.49
C ALA A 118 -3.03 -22.18 -2.49
N ILE A 119 -2.99 -22.88 -1.35
CA ILE A 119 -3.69 -24.14 -1.16
C ILE A 119 -5.22 -23.91 -1.20
N ILE A 120 -5.72 -22.97 -0.40
CA ILE A 120 -7.17 -22.69 -0.28
C ILE A 120 -7.76 -22.17 -1.60
N LEU A 121 -7.12 -21.18 -2.22
CA LEU A 121 -7.52 -20.60 -3.49
C LEU A 121 -7.31 -21.59 -4.64
N GLY A 122 -6.26 -22.41 -4.57
CA GLY A 122 -6.04 -23.52 -5.49
C GLY A 122 -7.22 -24.51 -5.47
N LEU A 123 -7.65 -24.95 -4.27
CA LEU A 123 -8.84 -25.79 -4.10
C LEU A 123 -10.10 -25.11 -4.66
N PHE A 124 -10.28 -23.82 -4.37
CA PHE A 124 -11.46 -23.08 -4.81
C PHE A 124 -11.52 -22.96 -6.34
N VAL A 125 -10.40 -22.59 -6.98
CA VAL A 125 -10.31 -22.45 -8.44
C VAL A 125 -10.42 -23.81 -9.11
N ALA A 126 -9.66 -24.82 -8.66
CA ALA A 126 -9.72 -26.17 -9.20
C ALA A 126 -11.11 -26.77 -9.04
N GLY A 127 -11.72 -26.67 -7.86
CA GLY A 127 -13.08 -27.11 -7.59
C GLY A 127 -14.09 -26.42 -8.52
N THR A 128 -13.99 -25.11 -8.72
CA THR A 128 -14.90 -24.36 -9.61
C THR A 128 -14.74 -24.80 -11.07
N VAL A 129 -13.51 -24.97 -11.55
CA VAL A 129 -13.21 -25.37 -12.93
C VAL A 129 -13.66 -26.81 -13.18
N PHE A 130 -13.24 -27.76 -12.34
CA PHE A 130 -13.58 -29.16 -12.51
C PHE A 130 -15.06 -29.45 -12.27
N TYR A 131 -15.74 -28.72 -11.37
CA TYR A 131 -17.18 -28.84 -11.19
C TYR A 131 -17.94 -28.40 -12.44
N ARG A 132 -17.59 -27.22 -13.00
CA ARG A 132 -18.23 -26.70 -14.22
C ARG A 132 -17.97 -27.58 -15.43
N ILE A 133 -16.77 -28.15 -15.53
CA ILE A 133 -16.38 -29.02 -16.65
C ILE A 133 -17.01 -30.42 -16.49
N GLY A 134 -16.80 -31.08 -15.35
CA GLY A 134 -17.20 -32.46 -15.11
C GLY A 134 -18.71 -32.66 -14.98
N ILE A 135 -19.42 -31.76 -14.30
CA ILE A 135 -20.87 -31.86 -14.13
C ILE A 135 -21.60 -31.09 -15.24
N GLY A 136 -21.11 -29.90 -15.60
CA GLY A 136 -21.78 -29.04 -16.58
C GLY A 136 -21.58 -29.48 -18.02
N LYS A 137 -20.33 -29.59 -18.49
CA LYS A 137 -20.03 -29.88 -19.91
C LYS A 137 -20.05 -31.38 -20.24
N PHE A 138 -19.56 -32.22 -19.35
CA PHE A 138 -19.47 -33.67 -19.59
C PHE A 138 -20.63 -34.47 -19.00
N GLY A 139 -21.58 -33.85 -18.30
CA GLY A 139 -22.78 -34.50 -17.78
C GLY A 139 -22.50 -35.63 -16.76
N GLY A 140 -21.32 -35.65 -16.14
CA GLY A 140 -20.79 -36.80 -15.39
C GLY A 140 -21.47 -37.10 -14.05
N GLY A 141 -22.51 -36.36 -13.65
CA GLY A 141 -23.25 -36.58 -12.40
C GLY A 141 -22.36 -36.68 -11.14
N LYS A 142 -22.76 -37.51 -10.17
CA LYS A 142 -22.01 -37.77 -8.93
C LYS A 142 -20.58 -38.30 -9.15
N PRO A 143 -20.29 -39.24 -10.07
CA PRO A 143 -18.91 -39.72 -10.28
C PRO A 143 -18.01 -38.65 -10.93
N GLY A 144 -18.54 -37.82 -11.82
CA GLY A 144 -17.83 -36.66 -12.36
C GLY A 144 -17.47 -35.63 -11.27
N ALA A 145 -18.36 -35.42 -10.30
CA ALA A 145 -18.08 -34.59 -9.13
C ALA A 145 -16.97 -35.19 -8.24
N ALA A 146 -16.96 -36.50 -8.03
CA ALA A 146 -15.92 -37.17 -7.24
C ALA A 146 -14.53 -37.08 -7.91
N LEU A 147 -14.46 -37.29 -9.23
CA LEU A 147 -13.22 -37.10 -10.00
C LEU A 147 -12.75 -35.64 -9.98
N ALA A 148 -13.68 -34.68 -10.01
CA ALA A 148 -13.37 -33.26 -9.88
C ALA A 148 -12.73 -32.93 -8.52
N VAL A 149 -13.26 -33.51 -7.43
CA VAL A 149 -12.70 -33.34 -6.08
C VAL A 149 -11.31 -33.97 -5.97
N LEU A 150 -11.13 -35.20 -6.48
CA LEU A 150 -9.83 -35.87 -6.48
C LEU A 150 -8.78 -35.10 -7.32
N GLY A 151 -9.17 -34.59 -8.48
CA GLY A 151 -8.32 -33.73 -9.31
C GLY A 151 -7.95 -32.43 -8.60
N ALA A 152 -8.89 -31.80 -7.89
CA ALA A 152 -8.61 -30.61 -7.11
C ALA A 152 -7.66 -30.89 -5.93
N LEU A 153 -7.83 -32.01 -5.22
CA LEU A 153 -6.92 -32.43 -4.15
C LEU A 153 -5.52 -32.72 -4.66
N ALA A 154 -5.40 -33.39 -5.81
CA ALA A 154 -4.11 -33.67 -6.44
C ALA A 154 -3.35 -32.38 -6.81
N LEU A 155 -4.07 -31.37 -7.31
CA LEU A 155 -3.47 -30.06 -7.61
C LEU A 155 -2.98 -29.30 -6.36
N CYS A 156 -3.45 -29.65 -5.17
CA CYS A 156 -3.00 -29.03 -3.91
C CYS A 156 -1.74 -29.66 -3.33
N ILE A 157 -1.30 -30.80 -3.86
CA ILE A 157 -0.03 -31.43 -3.45
C ILE A 157 1.14 -30.48 -3.71
N LEU A 158 1.20 -29.87 -4.91
CA LEU A 158 2.29 -28.99 -5.28
C LEU A 158 2.35 -27.70 -4.42
N PRO A 159 1.26 -26.94 -4.22
CA PRO A 159 1.23 -25.82 -3.27
C PRO A 159 1.58 -26.20 -1.84
N THR A 160 1.15 -27.38 -1.38
CA THR A 160 1.49 -27.87 -0.04
C THR A 160 2.99 -28.15 0.07
N PHE A 161 3.56 -28.82 -0.93
CA PHE A 161 4.99 -29.09 -0.99
C PHE A 161 5.81 -27.79 -1.02
N VAL A 162 5.43 -26.83 -1.86
CA VAL A 162 6.04 -25.51 -1.91
C VAL A 162 5.96 -24.80 -0.56
N MET A 163 4.83 -24.86 0.14
CA MET A 163 4.69 -24.25 1.47
C MET A 163 5.67 -24.83 2.49
N LEU A 164 5.87 -26.17 2.49
CA LEU A 164 6.76 -26.85 3.42
C LEU A 164 8.23 -26.48 3.22
N GLU A 165 8.66 -26.26 1.98
CA GLU A 165 10.03 -25.82 1.67
C GLU A 165 10.22 -24.30 1.84
N PHE A 166 9.20 -23.53 1.46
CA PHE A 166 9.27 -22.07 1.48
C PHE A 166 9.24 -21.50 2.90
N LEU A 167 8.35 -21.96 3.78
CA LEU A 167 8.16 -21.34 5.09
C LEU A 167 9.43 -21.38 5.96
N PRO A 168 10.15 -22.51 6.09
CA PRO A 168 11.41 -22.54 6.84
C PRO A 168 12.44 -21.59 6.24
N SER A 169 12.63 -21.64 4.91
CA SER A 169 13.58 -20.77 4.20
C SER A 169 13.24 -19.28 4.36
N TYR A 170 11.95 -18.96 4.44
CA TYR A 170 11.47 -17.59 4.62
C TYR A 170 11.60 -17.11 6.08
N LEU A 171 11.54 -18.01 7.07
CA LEU A 171 11.76 -17.65 8.47
C LEU A 171 13.19 -17.14 8.70
N ASP A 172 14.18 -17.70 8.01
CA ASP A 172 15.56 -17.17 8.05
C ASP A 172 15.59 -15.71 7.57
N VAL A 173 14.94 -15.43 6.44
CA VAL A 173 14.81 -14.06 5.90
C VAL A 173 14.05 -13.15 6.86
N TRP A 174 13.00 -13.66 7.51
CA TRP A 174 12.23 -12.92 8.49
C TRP A 174 13.09 -12.48 9.68
N GLU A 175 13.95 -13.37 10.19
CA GLU A 175 14.89 -13.04 11.26
C GLU A 175 15.88 -11.95 10.82
N TYR A 176 16.41 -12.03 9.59
CA TYR A 176 17.24 -10.96 9.03
C TYR A 176 16.49 -9.63 8.91
N ILE A 177 15.22 -9.64 8.50
CA ILE A 177 14.39 -8.43 8.43
C ILE A 177 14.19 -7.84 9.83
N LEU A 178 13.89 -8.68 10.84
CA LEU A 178 13.75 -8.25 12.23
C LEU A 178 15.06 -7.71 12.81
N ALA A 179 16.20 -8.34 12.53
CA ALA A 179 17.51 -7.81 12.93
C ALA A 179 17.81 -6.47 12.24
N THR A 180 17.38 -6.31 10.98
CA THR A 180 17.50 -5.05 10.24
C THR A 180 16.56 -3.97 10.79
N TRP A 181 15.53 -4.34 11.55
CA TRP A 181 14.61 -3.40 12.18
C TRP A 181 15.31 -2.46 13.19
N GLU A 182 16.38 -2.96 13.83
CA GLU A 182 17.22 -2.19 14.74
C GLU A 182 18.38 -1.48 14.02
N SER A 183 18.49 -1.66 12.70
CA SER A 183 19.64 -1.19 11.93
C SER A 183 19.50 0.26 11.44
N PHE A 184 20.63 0.79 11.02
CA PHE A 184 20.78 2.07 10.32
C PHE A 184 19.76 2.27 9.17
N TRP A 185 19.44 1.22 8.42
CA TRP A 185 18.60 1.34 7.22
C TRP A 185 17.14 1.66 7.53
N LEU A 186 16.61 1.21 8.68
CA LEU A 186 15.26 1.58 9.08
C LEU A 186 15.16 3.08 9.38
N GLN A 187 16.19 3.65 9.99
CA GLN A 187 16.27 5.10 10.23
C GLN A 187 16.32 5.90 8.92
N VAL A 188 17.00 5.37 7.89
CA VAL A 188 17.05 5.98 6.56
C VAL A 188 15.68 5.94 5.87
N VAL A 189 15.02 4.78 5.82
CA VAL A 189 13.71 4.62 5.17
C VAL A 189 12.64 5.47 5.86
N TYR A 190 12.59 5.43 7.19
CA TYR A 190 11.67 6.26 7.94
C TYR A 190 12.02 7.75 7.79
N GLY A 191 13.30 8.09 7.81
CA GLY A 191 13.78 9.45 7.57
C GLY A 191 13.32 10.05 6.27
N PHE A 192 13.39 9.25 5.19
CA PHE A 192 12.86 9.63 3.89
C PHE A 192 11.35 9.92 3.97
N ALA A 193 10.58 9.03 4.61
CA ALA A 193 9.15 9.20 4.78
C ALA A 193 8.80 10.44 5.63
N GLN A 194 9.57 10.73 6.68
CA GLN A 194 9.41 11.91 7.52
C GLN A 194 9.72 13.20 6.76
N CYS A 195 10.78 13.22 5.95
CA CYS A 195 11.11 14.36 5.09
C CYS A 195 9.97 14.65 4.11
N LEU A 196 9.36 13.61 3.54
CA LEU A 196 8.25 13.73 2.62
C LEU A 196 7.02 14.34 3.30
N VAL A 197 6.64 13.83 4.47
CA VAL A 197 5.49 14.35 5.23
C VAL A 197 5.70 15.82 5.59
N ASN A 198 6.89 16.15 6.10
CA ASN A 198 7.22 17.52 6.48
C ASN A 198 7.17 18.46 5.27
N ALA A 199 7.73 18.08 4.12
CA ALA A 199 7.67 18.89 2.92
C ALA A 199 6.21 19.17 2.47
N LEU A 200 5.36 18.15 2.50
CA LEU A 200 3.93 18.29 2.18
C LEU A 200 3.17 19.15 3.21
N SER A 201 3.59 19.15 4.48
CA SER A 201 3.02 20.03 5.51
C SER A 201 3.21 21.51 5.20
N PHE A 202 4.35 21.89 4.61
CA PHE A 202 4.59 23.29 4.21
C PHE A 202 3.77 23.73 3.00
N GLY A 203 3.39 22.80 2.11
CA GLY A 203 2.46 23.09 1.01
C GLY A 203 1.00 23.23 1.44
N ALA A 204 0.61 22.58 2.56
CA ALA A 204 -0.78 22.51 3.01
C ALA A 204 -1.46 23.88 3.28
N PRO A 205 -0.79 24.88 3.91
CA PRO A 205 -1.36 26.22 4.08
C PRO A 205 -1.69 26.92 2.77
N ILE A 206 -0.84 26.74 1.75
CA ILE A 206 -1.04 27.34 0.43
C ILE A 206 -2.31 26.75 -0.18
N TYR A 207 -2.45 25.42 -0.17
CA TYR A 207 -3.68 24.76 -0.59
C TYR A 207 -4.92 25.26 0.16
N PHE A 208 -4.80 25.47 1.48
CA PHE A 208 -5.90 25.94 2.31
C PHE A 208 -6.33 27.38 1.99
N ILE A 209 -5.39 28.29 1.73
CA ILE A 209 -5.70 29.67 1.32
C ILE A 209 -6.45 29.67 -0.01
N TYR A 210 -5.97 28.90 -0.99
CA TYR A 210 -6.64 28.80 -2.29
C TYR A 210 -8.01 28.14 -2.18
N PHE A 211 -8.18 27.14 -1.31
CA PHE A 211 -9.49 26.57 -1.03
C PHE A 211 -10.46 27.61 -0.46
N GLY A 212 -10.02 28.42 0.50
CA GLY A 212 -10.82 29.52 1.04
C GLY A 212 -11.22 30.54 -0.03
N ALA A 213 -10.31 30.89 -0.94
CA ALA A 213 -10.60 31.77 -2.07
C ALA A 213 -11.62 31.16 -3.04
N GLN A 214 -11.53 29.87 -3.32
CA GLN A 214 -12.49 29.17 -4.18
C GLN A 214 -13.89 29.12 -3.59
N GLU A 215 -14.01 28.91 -2.29
CA GLU A 215 -15.30 28.88 -1.62
C GLU A 215 -15.91 30.29 -1.53
N TYR A 216 -15.08 31.32 -1.37
CA TYR A 216 -15.52 32.71 -1.50
C TYR A 216 -16.04 33.01 -2.91
N ASP A 217 -15.31 32.60 -3.96
CA ASP A 217 -15.73 32.80 -5.34
C ASP A 217 -17.06 32.09 -5.65
N ARG A 218 -17.25 30.86 -5.15
CA ARG A 218 -18.52 30.14 -5.26
C ARG A 218 -19.67 30.86 -4.55
N GLY A 219 -19.41 31.37 -3.35
CA GLY A 219 -20.42 32.09 -2.57
C GLY A 219 -20.84 33.42 -3.19
N LEU A 220 -19.91 34.14 -3.82
CA LEU A 220 -20.17 35.47 -4.37
C LEU A 220 -20.65 35.44 -5.84
N TYR A 221 -20.05 34.59 -6.66
CA TYR A 221 -20.20 34.62 -8.11
C TYR A 221 -20.82 33.36 -8.70
N GLY A 222 -21.04 32.31 -7.89
CA GLY A 222 -21.56 31.02 -8.36
C GLY A 222 -20.59 30.19 -9.22
N GLU A 223 -19.40 30.72 -9.51
CA GLU A 223 -18.36 30.08 -10.31
C GLU A 223 -16.98 30.23 -9.64
N VAL A 224 -16.05 29.32 -9.94
CA VAL A 224 -14.70 29.32 -9.36
C VAL A 224 -13.74 30.03 -10.32
N TYR A 225 -13.32 31.25 -9.98
CA TYR A 225 -12.37 32.03 -10.77
C TYR A 225 -10.92 31.78 -10.32
N THR A 226 -10.70 31.60 -9.02
CA THR A 226 -9.38 31.38 -8.44
C THR A 226 -8.96 29.92 -8.58
N LYS A 227 -8.16 29.61 -9.60
CA LYS A 227 -7.59 28.26 -9.77
C LYS A 227 -6.37 28.05 -8.87
N THR A 228 -6.35 26.95 -8.13
CA THR A 228 -5.20 26.56 -7.32
C THR A 228 -4.02 26.21 -8.22
N PRO A 229 -2.85 26.85 -8.09
CA PRO A 229 -1.66 26.56 -8.90
C PRO A 229 -0.96 25.28 -8.42
N ALA A 230 -1.65 24.13 -8.51
CA ALA A 230 -1.22 22.86 -7.93
C ALA A 230 0.17 22.41 -8.40
N GLY A 231 0.54 22.67 -9.66
CA GLY A 231 1.87 22.33 -10.19
C GLY A 231 3.02 23.08 -9.50
N TRP A 232 2.82 24.36 -9.20
CA TRP A 232 3.81 25.18 -8.51
C TRP A 232 3.95 24.79 -7.04
N ILE A 233 2.83 24.46 -6.38
CA ILE A 233 2.86 23.97 -5.00
C ILE A 233 3.60 22.62 -4.94
N ARG A 234 3.32 21.69 -5.85
CA ARG A 234 4.02 20.41 -5.97
C ARG A 234 5.52 20.58 -6.22
N LEU A 235 5.91 21.54 -7.05
CA LEU A 235 7.32 21.85 -7.31
C LEU A 235 8.01 22.37 -6.04
N LEU A 236 7.36 23.26 -5.29
CA LEU A 236 7.86 23.75 -4.01
C LEU A 236 8.01 22.61 -2.99
N GLU A 237 6.99 21.76 -2.85
CA GLU A 237 7.02 20.57 -1.98
C GLU A 237 8.19 19.65 -2.36
N PHE A 238 8.43 19.43 -3.65
CA PHE A 238 9.54 18.61 -4.12
C PHE A 238 10.91 19.23 -3.81
N ILE A 239 11.06 20.55 -3.98
CA ILE A 239 12.30 21.26 -3.63
C ILE A 239 12.55 21.17 -2.11
N LEU A 240 11.53 21.44 -1.29
CA LEU A 240 11.61 21.32 0.16
C LEU A 240 11.97 19.89 0.58
N PHE A 241 11.36 18.90 -0.07
CA PHE A 241 11.67 17.49 0.17
C PHE A 241 13.14 17.17 -0.08
N MET A 242 13.71 17.62 -1.19
CA MET A 242 15.13 17.42 -1.49
C MET A 242 16.05 18.10 -0.47
N VAL A 243 15.75 19.33 -0.08
CA VAL A 243 16.49 20.05 0.98
C VAL A 243 16.41 19.29 2.29
N PHE A 244 15.23 18.79 2.64
CA PHE A 244 14.99 18.02 3.84
C PHE A 244 15.75 16.70 3.86
N LEU A 245 15.77 15.95 2.76
CA LEU A 245 16.59 14.74 2.64
C LEU A 245 18.07 15.01 2.88
N ILE A 246 18.61 16.07 2.26
CA ILE A 246 20.03 16.42 2.40
C ILE A 246 20.41 16.74 3.86
N LEU A 247 19.50 17.45 4.54
CA LEU A 247 19.69 17.85 5.93
C LEU A 247 19.48 16.71 6.93
N TYR A 248 18.48 15.86 6.72
CA TYR A 248 18.06 14.86 7.70
C TYR A 248 18.93 13.60 7.69
N LEU A 249 19.21 13.06 6.51
CA LEU A 249 19.75 11.72 6.41
C LEU A 249 21.14 11.63 7.05
N PRO A 250 21.48 10.50 7.68
CA PRO A 250 22.86 10.23 8.09
C PRO A 250 23.72 9.94 6.85
N PRO A 251 25.06 10.10 6.92
CA PRO A 251 25.94 9.80 5.80
C PRO A 251 25.81 8.33 5.41
N ILE A 252 25.48 8.06 4.14
CA ILE A 252 25.21 6.69 3.68
C ILE A 252 26.53 6.08 3.19
N PRO A 253 26.98 4.96 3.78
CA PRO A 253 28.14 4.24 3.27
C PRO A 253 27.79 3.54 1.95
N THR A 254 28.57 3.77 0.91
CA THR A 254 28.46 3.10 -0.39
C THR A 254 29.79 2.41 -0.74
N PRO A 255 29.79 1.40 -1.63
CA PRO A 255 31.03 0.72 -2.03
C PRO A 255 32.10 1.64 -2.63
N LEU A 256 31.71 2.82 -3.12
CA LEU A 256 32.58 3.81 -3.77
C LEU A 256 32.93 5.00 -2.86
N GLY A 257 32.46 5.03 -1.61
CA GLY A 257 32.68 6.11 -0.65
C GLY A 257 31.46 6.44 0.21
N THR A 258 31.45 7.55 0.92
CA THR A 258 30.31 8.00 1.73
C THR A 258 29.57 9.13 1.03
N ILE A 259 28.24 9.01 0.89
CA ILE A 259 27.42 10.12 0.42
C ILE A 259 27.26 11.10 1.59
N PRO A 260 27.70 12.37 1.46
CA PRO A 260 27.79 13.30 2.57
C PRO A 260 26.43 13.97 2.83
N PHE A 261 25.57 13.28 3.57
CA PHE A 261 24.40 13.91 4.18
C PHE A 261 24.77 14.61 5.49
N LEU A 262 24.03 15.67 5.86
CA LEU A 262 24.42 16.55 6.96
C LEU A 262 24.05 16.03 8.36
N ASN A 263 23.26 14.95 8.45
CA ASN A 263 22.82 14.31 9.70
C ASN A 263 22.32 15.28 10.78
N GLN A 264 21.55 16.29 10.37
CA GLN A 264 20.95 17.27 11.29
C GLN A 264 19.64 16.75 11.86
N SER A 265 19.66 15.50 12.35
CA SER A 265 18.47 14.81 12.84
C SER A 265 17.85 15.50 14.06
N ILE A 266 18.65 16.27 14.82
CA ILE A 266 18.19 17.11 15.95
C ILE A 266 17.36 18.30 15.45
N LEU A 267 17.86 19.03 14.44
CA LEU A 267 17.14 20.17 13.85
C LEU A 267 15.77 19.73 13.33
N PHE A 268 15.72 18.53 12.73
CA PHE A 268 14.45 17.97 12.29
C PHE A 268 13.50 17.67 13.43
N THR A 269 13.95 16.95 14.46
CA THR A 269 13.04 16.55 15.54
C THR A 269 12.67 17.68 16.48
N SER A 270 13.55 18.64 16.70
CA SER A 270 13.31 19.73 17.64
C SER A 270 12.64 20.93 17.00
N ILE A 271 12.81 21.15 15.69
CA ILE A 271 12.32 22.38 15.04
C ILE A 271 11.37 22.05 13.90
N ILE A 272 11.83 21.36 12.85
CA ILE A 272 11.03 21.17 11.63
C ILE A 272 9.75 20.37 11.92
N ASN A 273 9.84 19.29 12.70
CA ASN A 273 8.67 18.50 13.07
C ASN A 273 7.67 19.33 13.86
N TRP A 274 8.13 20.11 14.83
CA TRP A 274 7.25 20.96 15.64
C TRP A 274 6.59 22.07 14.83
N ILE A 275 7.30 22.65 13.86
CA ILE A 275 6.74 23.63 12.93
C ILE A 275 5.69 22.97 12.04
N SER A 276 6.02 21.82 11.42
CA SER A 276 5.11 21.02 10.60
C SER A 276 3.84 20.67 11.37
N LEU A 277 3.98 20.22 12.62
CA LEU A 277 2.88 19.87 13.51
C LEU A 277 2.05 21.10 13.93
N SER A 278 2.71 22.23 14.20
CA SER A 278 2.04 23.50 14.53
C SER A 278 1.23 24.05 13.38
N ILE A 279 1.75 24.00 12.14
CA ILE A 279 1.02 24.39 10.93
C ILE A 279 -0.30 23.62 10.85
N VAL A 280 -0.25 22.33 11.14
CA VAL A 280 -1.42 21.43 11.08
C VAL A 280 -2.39 21.72 12.19
N GLY A 281 -1.90 21.90 13.41
CA GLY A 281 -2.72 22.29 14.55
C GLY A 281 -3.45 23.59 14.29
N ILE A 282 -2.77 24.60 13.74
CA ILE A 282 -3.38 25.89 13.37
C ILE A 282 -4.44 25.69 12.28
N MET A 283 -4.12 24.98 11.20
CA MET A 283 -5.09 24.72 10.13
C MET A 283 -6.35 24.00 10.66
N TYR A 284 -6.16 23.05 11.57
CA TYR A 284 -7.25 22.36 12.23
C TYR A 284 -8.10 23.30 13.09
N ILE A 285 -7.47 24.13 13.93
CA ILE A 285 -8.17 25.11 14.77
C ILE A 285 -8.97 26.09 13.90
N VAL A 286 -8.36 26.62 12.83
CA VAL A 286 -9.03 27.55 11.92
C VAL A 286 -10.27 26.90 11.29
N LYS A 287 -10.15 25.66 10.80
CA LYS A 287 -11.30 24.93 10.23
C LYS A 287 -12.40 24.66 11.27
N PHE A 288 -12.01 24.28 12.48
CA PHE A 288 -12.95 24.03 13.58
C PHE A 288 -13.73 25.29 13.93
N VAL A 289 -13.04 26.43 14.07
CA VAL A 289 -13.65 27.73 14.36
C VAL A 289 -14.57 28.18 13.22
N LEU A 290 -14.17 27.97 11.97
CA LEU A 290 -14.96 28.35 10.78
C LEU A 290 -16.09 27.36 10.44
N LYS A 291 -16.23 26.24 11.19
CA LYS A 291 -17.25 25.19 10.97
C LYS A 291 -17.36 24.72 9.51
N VAL A 292 -16.22 24.61 8.81
CA VAL A 292 -16.20 24.15 7.42
C VAL A 292 -16.52 22.65 7.40
N GLN A 293 -17.75 22.28 6.99
CA GLN A 293 -18.24 20.89 7.06
C GLN A 293 -18.01 20.08 5.77
N ASN A 294 -17.69 20.72 4.64
CA ASN A 294 -17.71 20.08 3.31
C ASN A 294 -16.33 19.97 2.64
N ASP A 295 -15.24 20.06 3.40
CA ASP A 295 -13.92 20.00 2.80
C ASP A 295 -13.45 18.54 2.65
N THR A 296 -13.34 18.09 1.40
CA THR A 296 -12.71 16.82 1.02
C THR A 296 -11.22 16.75 1.37
N THR A 297 -10.63 17.78 1.99
CA THR A 297 -9.24 17.72 2.47
C THR A 297 -9.09 17.28 3.92
N ILE A 298 -10.14 17.35 4.75
CA ILE A 298 -10.21 16.74 6.09
C ILE A 298 -11.66 16.28 6.32
N GLY A 299 -11.95 15.02 5.98
CA GLY A 299 -13.25 14.38 6.22
C GLY A 299 -13.68 14.32 7.68
N GLY A 300 -14.86 13.75 7.91
CA GLY A 300 -15.59 13.80 9.19
C GLY A 300 -14.88 13.22 10.42
N VAL A 301 -15.62 13.02 11.51
CA VAL A 301 -15.10 12.63 12.85
C VAL A 301 -14.10 11.46 12.84
N SER A 302 -14.27 10.50 11.91
CA SER A 302 -13.31 9.40 11.64
C SER A 302 -11.89 9.91 11.35
N ASN A 303 -11.75 10.95 10.54
CA ASN A 303 -10.46 11.49 10.15
C ASN A 303 -9.80 12.26 11.29
N LEU A 304 -10.59 12.80 12.20
CA LEU A 304 -10.12 13.49 13.40
C LEU A 304 -9.44 12.51 14.35
N PHE A 305 -10.04 11.33 14.53
CA PHE A 305 -9.42 10.23 15.27
C PHE A 305 -8.12 9.75 14.60
N VAL A 306 -8.16 9.58 13.27
CA VAL A 306 -7.01 9.17 12.46
C VAL A 306 -5.88 10.21 12.55
N ILE A 307 -6.17 11.51 12.43
CA ILE A 307 -5.19 12.60 12.59
C ILE A 307 -4.62 12.66 14.00
N GLY A 308 -5.46 12.49 15.03
CA GLY A 308 -5.03 12.48 16.43
C GLY A 308 -4.09 11.30 16.74
N LEU A 309 -4.44 10.11 16.27
CA LEU A 309 -3.59 8.91 16.35
C LEU A 309 -2.23 9.17 15.68
N PHE A 310 -2.26 9.81 14.49
CA PHE A 310 -1.07 10.11 13.69
C PHE A 310 -0.16 11.20 14.28
N LEU A 311 -0.71 12.15 15.04
CA LEU A 311 0.07 13.14 15.80
C LEU A 311 0.76 12.51 17.01
N VAL A 312 0.08 11.59 17.70
CA VAL A 312 0.65 10.84 18.82
C VAL A 312 1.83 10.00 18.34
N VAL A 313 1.65 9.27 17.23
CA VAL A 313 2.70 8.54 16.52
C VAL A 313 3.96 9.37 16.31
N GLU A 314 3.80 10.58 15.78
CA GLU A 314 4.90 11.46 15.41
C GLU A 314 5.63 12.05 16.63
N LEU A 315 4.91 12.29 17.73
CA LEU A 315 5.48 12.78 18.99
C LEU A 315 6.39 11.76 19.68
N PHE A 316 6.05 10.47 19.60
CA PHE A 316 6.74 9.43 20.33
C PHE A 316 7.69 8.57 19.48
N PHE A 317 7.86 8.92 18.20
CA PHE A 317 8.70 8.18 17.25
C PHE A 317 10.16 8.00 17.70
N LYS A 318 10.75 8.96 18.43
CA LYS A 318 12.15 8.87 18.90
C LYS A 318 12.34 8.28 20.30
N THR A 319 11.25 7.93 20.99
CA THR A 319 11.33 7.48 22.38
C THR A 319 11.45 5.96 22.52
N ASP A 320 10.80 5.18 21.65
CA ASP A 320 10.76 3.72 21.81
C ASP A 320 10.54 2.99 20.46
N LEU A 321 11.43 2.05 20.14
CA LEU A 321 11.35 1.18 18.95
C LEU A 321 10.06 0.34 18.93
N LEU A 322 9.59 -0.12 20.11
CA LEU A 322 8.34 -0.86 20.22
C LEU A 322 7.17 -0.02 19.72
N LEU A 323 7.19 1.28 20.03
CA LEU A 323 6.13 2.17 19.59
C LEU A 323 6.17 2.37 18.07
N ILE A 324 7.35 2.59 17.48
CA ILE A 324 7.51 2.69 16.01
C ILE A 324 6.92 1.45 15.32
N THR A 325 7.25 0.28 15.86
CA THR A 325 6.77 -1.01 15.35
C THR A 325 5.25 -1.10 15.47
N ALA A 326 4.69 -0.81 16.65
CA ALA A 326 3.25 -0.80 16.89
C ALA A 326 2.50 0.15 15.95
N ILE A 327 3.08 1.31 15.65
CA ILE A 327 2.54 2.31 14.74
C ILE A 327 2.48 1.79 13.30
N ILE A 328 3.56 1.18 12.82
CA ILE A 328 3.62 0.62 11.47
C ILE A 328 2.60 -0.51 11.30
N TRP A 329 2.46 -1.37 12.31
CA TRP A 329 1.43 -2.40 12.36
C TRP A 329 0.02 -1.82 12.44
N LEU A 330 -0.19 -0.77 13.24
CA LEU A 330 -1.48 -0.10 13.34
C LEU A 330 -1.90 0.55 12.01
N ALA A 331 -0.95 1.16 11.30
CA ALA A 331 -1.19 1.69 9.97
C ALA A 331 -1.63 0.57 9.01
N PHE A 332 -0.93 -0.56 9.01
CA PHE A 332 -1.34 -1.73 8.24
C PHE A 332 -2.76 -2.19 8.61
N LEU A 333 -3.09 -2.33 9.90
CA LEU A 333 -4.41 -2.76 10.36
C LEU A 333 -5.53 -1.80 9.92
N VAL A 334 -5.30 -0.49 10.00
CA VAL A 334 -6.27 0.51 9.55
C VAL A 334 -6.50 0.40 8.04
N TYR A 335 -5.44 0.28 7.23
CA TYR A 335 -5.57 0.10 5.78
C TYR A 335 -6.22 -1.23 5.42
N ALA A 336 -5.87 -2.32 6.11
CA ALA A 336 -6.47 -3.64 5.91
C ALA A 336 -7.97 -3.63 6.25
N ALA A 337 -8.35 -2.97 7.36
CA ALA A 337 -9.75 -2.82 7.76
C ALA A 337 -10.53 -1.98 6.75
N LEU A 338 -9.99 -0.83 6.33
CA LEU A 338 -10.60 0.01 5.30
C LEU A 338 -10.77 -0.75 3.98
N THR A 339 -9.73 -1.45 3.53
CA THR A 339 -9.79 -2.28 2.31
C THR A 339 -10.85 -3.36 2.43
N SER A 340 -10.92 -4.04 3.58
CA SER A 340 -11.90 -5.10 3.84
C SER A 340 -13.33 -4.57 3.84
N VAL A 341 -13.59 -3.46 4.54
CA VAL A 341 -14.91 -2.81 4.57
C VAL A 341 -15.31 -2.33 3.18
N SER A 342 -14.40 -1.68 2.46
CA SER A 342 -14.65 -1.25 1.08
C SER A 342 -14.92 -2.42 0.14
N TYR A 343 -14.17 -3.52 0.29
CA TYR A 343 -14.38 -4.73 -0.49
C TYR A 343 -15.73 -5.39 -0.18
N LEU A 344 -16.17 -5.38 1.08
CA LEU A 344 -17.50 -5.88 1.47
C LEU A 344 -18.63 -5.02 0.91
N ARG A 345 -18.44 -3.70 0.78
CA ARG A 345 -19.40 -2.77 0.17
C ARG A 345 -19.40 -2.80 -1.36
N ALA A 346 -18.26 -3.16 -1.97
CA ALA A 346 -18.09 -3.15 -3.41
C ALA A 346 -19.00 -4.18 -4.10
N SER A 347 -19.76 -3.71 -5.09
CA SER A 347 -20.57 -4.56 -5.97
C SER A 347 -19.68 -5.44 -6.85
N SER A 348 -20.13 -6.66 -7.14
CA SER A 348 -19.50 -7.57 -8.10
C SER A 348 -19.79 -7.24 -9.56
N ARG A 349 -20.68 -6.28 -9.82
CA ARG A 349 -21.05 -5.81 -11.16
C ARG A 349 -20.21 -4.61 -11.57
N GLU A 350 -20.09 -4.43 -12.88
CA GLU A 350 -19.52 -3.21 -13.45
C GLU A 350 -20.40 -2.02 -13.05
N ILE A 351 -19.80 -1.02 -12.41
CA ILE A 351 -20.44 0.27 -12.13
C ILE A 351 -20.03 1.18 -13.30
N HIS A 352 -21.02 1.80 -13.95
CA HIS A 352 -20.83 2.66 -15.12
C HIS A 352 -20.43 4.08 -14.73
#